data_AF-A0A9D9C5Q1-F1
#
_entry.id   AF-A0A9D9C5Q1-F1
#
_cell.length_a   1.000
_cell.length_b   1.000
_cell.length_c   1.000
_cell.angle_alpha   90.00
_cell.angle_beta   90.00
_cell.angle_gamma   90.00
#
_symmetry.space_group_name_H-M   'P 1'
#
loop_
_entity.id
_entity.type
_entity.pdbx_description
1 polymer ?
#
loop_
_entity_poly.entity_id
_entity_poly.type
_entity_poly.pdbx_seq_one_letter_code
_entity_poly.pdbx_strand_id
1 'polypeptide(L)'
;HLLALGMFKKICRNSDRLARRALGMKPSPIFMRQQHICAPMLRTESQNIYTLLKDEILSSLTRTRTASNPTQYLFIDYMYHKGLIINERISKQHFSAAVASIERIERAILSPRRRLICINDVKLSDERYVEMNRRVKAAFERRFPDKSKYEKP
;
A
#
# COMPACT_ATOMS: atom_id res chain seq x y z
N HIS A 1 17.27 -7.34 0.51
CA HIS A 1 16.94 -8.77 0.73
C HIS A 1 17.78 -9.64 -0.19
N LEU A 2 18.58 -10.60 0.33
CA LEU A 2 19.53 -11.39 -0.47
C LEU A 2 18.88 -12.50 -1.32
N LEU A 3 17.79 -13.14 -0.86
CA LEU A 3 17.12 -14.22 -1.58
C LEU A 3 15.62 -13.90 -1.81
N ALA A 4 15.22 -13.78 -3.08
CA ALA A 4 13.86 -13.49 -3.52
C ALA A 4 13.07 -14.78 -3.84
N LEU A 5 12.95 -15.68 -2.85
CA LEU A 5 12.39 -17.02 -3.08
C LEU A 5 10.87 -17.04 -3.32
N GLY A 6 10.11 -16.16 -2.67
CA GLY A 6 8.65 -16.07 -2.83
C GLY A 6 8.20 -15.13 -3.96
N MET A 7 7.01 -15.37 -4.52
CA MET A 7 6.43 -14.58 -5.63
C MET A 7 6.44 -13.07 -5.34
N PHE A 8 6.01 -12.66 -4.15
CA PHE A 8 6.05 -11.25 -3.73
C PHE A 8 7.45 -10.64 -3.82
N LYS A 9 8.47 -11.35 -3.32
CA LYS A 9 9.87 -10.88 -3.37
C LYS A 9 10.38 -10.81 -4.82
N LYS A 10 9.99 -11.75 -5.67
CA LYS A 10 10.32 -11.74 -7.11
C LYS A 10 9.73 -10.50 -7.79
N ILE A 11 8.45 -10.22 -7.56
CA ILE A 11 7.79 -9.03 -8.11
C ILE A 11 8.50 -7.74 -7.65
N CYS A 12 8.80 -7.61 -6.36
CA CYS A 12 9.49 -6.43 -5.83
C CYS A 12 10.89 -6.27 -6.46
N ARG A 13 11.67 -7.35 -6.52
CA ARG A 13 12.99 -7.33 -7.14
C ARG A 13 12.91 -6.94 -8.63
N ASN A 14 11.94 -7.51 -9.35
CA ASN A 14 11.77 -7.23 -10.78
C ASN A 14 11.34 -5.78 -11.01
N SER A 15 10.49 -5.22 -10.12
CA SER A 15 10.09 -3.81 -10.14
C SER A 15 11.29 -2.87 -9.91
N ASP A 16 12.12 -3.13 -8.90
CA ASP A 16 13.34 -2.35 -8.62
C ASP A 16 14.33 -2.39 -9.79
N ARG A 17 14.57 -3.58 -10.37
CA ARG A 17 15.44 -3.74 -11.54
C ARG A 17 14.94 -2.93 -12.73
N LEU A 18 13.64 -2.99 -12.98
CA LEU A 18 13.02 -2.31 -14.10
C LEU A 18 13.05 -0.79 -13.91
N ALA A 19 12.75 -0.29 -12.71
CA ALA A 19 12.85 1.12 -12.36
C ALA A 19 14.29 1.66 -12.49
N ARG A 20 15.29 0.90 -12.01
CA ARG A 20 16.71 1.26 -12.17
C ARG A 20 17.10 1.34 -13.64
N ARG A 21 16.71 0.36 -14.45
CA ARG A 21 17.02 0.34 -15.89
C ARG A 21 16.41 1.55 -16.61
N ALA A 22 15.16 1.87 -16.29
CA ALA A 22 14.48 3.06 -16.82
C ALA A 22 15.19 4.38 -16.47
N LEU A 23 15.95 4.41 -15.37
CA LEU A 23 16.74 5.56 -14.92
C LEU A 23 18.23 5.47 -15.30
N GLY A 24 18.64 4.49 -16.11
CA GLY A 24 20.05 4.29 -16.47
C GLY A 24 20.95 3.86 -15.31
N MET A 25 20.37 3.40 -14.19
CA MET A 25 21.11 3.00 -13.00
C MET A 25 21.62 1.56 -13.12
N LYS A 26 22.77 1.29 -12.49
CA LYS A 26 23.32 -0.07 -12.38
C LYS A 26 22.37 -0.99 -11.59
N PRO A 27 22.31 -2.29 -11.93
CA PRO A 27 21.61 -3.29 -11.12
C PRO A 27 22.14 -3.33 -9.68
N SER A 28 21.26 -3.67 -8.73
CA SER A 28 21.62 -3.85 -7.33
C SER A 28 21.14 -5.21 -6.82
N PRO A 29 21.93 -5.92 -6.00
CA PRO A 29 21.45 -7.09 -5.27
C PRO A 29 20.52 -6.70 -4.11
N ILE A 30 20.51 -5.42 -3.72
CA ILE A 30 19.69 -4.88 -2.64
C ILE A 30 18.60 -3.99 -3.26
N PHE A 31 17.35 -4.38 -3.03
CA PHE A 31 16.19 -3.56 -3.29
C PHE A 31 15.51 -3.16 -1.98
N MET A 32 15.02 -1.92 -1.96
CA MET A 32 14.24 -1.36 -0.87
C MET A 32 12.76 -1.64 -1.11
N ARG A 33 11.98 -1.86 -0.05
CA ARG A 33 10.52 -1.96 -0.16
C ARG A 33 9.89 -0.96 0.79
N GLN A 34 9.29 0.07 0.21
CA GLN A 34 8.54 1.04 0.97
C GLN A 34 7.25 0.46 1.53
N GLN A 35 6.81 1.06 2.63
CA GLN A 35 5.53 0.74 3.24
C GLN A 35 4.40 1.13 2.28
N HIS A 36 3.52 0.18 1.97
CA HIS A 36 2.47 0.34 0.94
C HIS A 36 1.45 1.44 1.24
N ILE A 37 1.32 1.88 2.50
CA ILE A 37 0.29 2.82 2.95
C ILE A 37 0.63 4.28 2.58
N CYS A 38 1.92 4.59 2.38
CA CYS A 38 2.39 5.97 2.25
C CYS A 38 3.28 6.20 1.03
N ALA A 39 3.08 5.41 -0.02
CA ALA A 39 3.83 5.58 -1.25
C ALA A 39 3.00 6.47 -2.21
N PRO A 40 3.26 7.80 -2.28
CA PRO A 40 2.57 8.62 -3.25
C PRO A 40 2.93 8.12 -4.66
N MET A 41 1.93 7.93 -5.52
CA MET A 41 2.14 7.71 -6.95
C MET A 41 1.74 9.00 -7.66
N LEU A 42 2.72 9.87 -7.91
CA LEU A 42 2.49 11.09 -8.68
C LEU A 42 2.06 10.71 -10.09
N ARG A 43 0.95 11.29 -10.55
CA ARG A 43 0.37 11.00 -11.88
C ARG A 43 1.41 11.21 -12.99
N THR A 44 2.11 12.34 -12.97
CA THR A 44 3.10 12.70 -13.99
C THR A 44 4.22 11.67 -14.06
N GLU A 45 4.78 11.28 -12.91
CA GLU A 45 5.85 10.29 -12.84
C GLU A 45 5.38 8.90 -13.26
N SER A 46 4.15 8.55 -12.89
CA SER A 46 3.55 7.28 -13.27
C SER A 46 3.31 7.20 -14.78
N GLN A 47 2.88 8.30 -15.39
CA GLN A 47 2.72 8.42 -16.83
C GLN A 47 4.07 8.34 -17.55
N ASN A 48 5.11 9.01 -17.02
CA ASN A 48 6.44 9.01 -17.62
C ASN A 48 7.03 7.59 -17.71
N ILE A 49 7.01 6.85 -16.59
CA ILE A 49 7.54 5.48 -16.58
C ILE A 49 6.69 4.51 -17.39
N TYR A 50 5.36 4.71 -17.42
CA TYR A 50 4.48 3.93 -18.28
C TYR A 50 4.81 4.15 -19.76
N THR A 51 4.97 5.41 -20.19
CA THR A 51 5.33 5.73 -21.58
C THR A 51 6.68 5.12 -21.96
N LEU A 52 7.68 5.20 -21.07
CA LEU A 52 9.02 4.67 -21.31
C LEU A 52 9.06 3.14 -21.43
N LEU A 53 8.23 2.44 -20.66
CA LEU A 53 8.23 0.97 -20.56
C LEU A 53 6.97 0.33 -21.16
N LYS A 54 6.23 1.08 -21.99
CA LYS A 54 4.90 0.72 -22.46
C LYS A 54 4.86 -0.69 -23.04
N ASP A 55 5.78 -0.98 -23.96
CA ASP A 55 5.78 -2.24 -24.69
C ASP A 55 6.03 -3.43 -23.77
N GLU A 56 6.96 -3.33 -22.82
CA GLU A 56 7.26 -4.39 -21.86
C GLU A 56 6.15 -4.58 -20.83
N ILE A 57 5.52 -3.48 -20.38
CA ILE A 57 4.35 -3.54 -19.50
C ILE A 57 3.23 -4.29 -20.22
N LEU A 58 2.90 -3.90 -21.45
CA LEU A 58 1.83 -4.51 -22.22
C LEU A 58 2.13 -5.97 -22.59
N SER A 59 3.37 -6.28 -22.99
CA SER A 59 3.78 -7.65 -23.33
C SER A 59 3.78 -8.58 -22.13
N SER A 60 3.89 -8.04 -20.92
CA SER A 60 3.89 -8.82 -19.69
C SER A 60 2.49 -9.19 -19.20
N LEU A 61 1.41 -8.63 -19.74
CA LEU A 61 0.06 -8.79 -19.18
C LEU A 61 -0.44 -10.23 -19.26
N THR A 62 -0.99 -10.72 -18.15
CA THR A 62 -1.54 -12.07 -18.00
C THR A 62 -2.89 -12.02 -17.29
N ARG A 63 -3.73 -13.05 -17.48
CA ARG A 63 -5.05 -13.14 -16.82
C ARG A 63 -4.93 -13.15 -15.29
N THR A 64 -3.88 -13.76 -14.77
CA THR A 64 -3.58 -13.82 -13.34
C THR A 64 -2.19 -13.26 -13.08
N ARG A 65 -1.98 -12.72 -11.89
CA ARG A 65 -0.68 -12.14 -11.53
C ARG A 65 0.40 -13.21 -11.44
N THR A 66 1.49 -12.98 -12.14
CA THR A 66 2.73 -13.76 -12.15
C THR A 66 3.88 -12.94 -11.59
N ALA A 67 5.07 -13.55 -11.47
CA ALA A 67 6.27 -12.86 -11.03
C ALA A 67 6.86 -11.90 -12.10
N SER A 68 6.45 -12.03 -13.37
CA SER A 68 6.95 -11.21 -14.47
C SER A 68 6.15 -9.93 -14.68
N ASN A 69 4.90 -9.85 -14.21
CA ASN A 69 4.12 -8.63 -14.37
C ASN A 69 4.74 -7.49 -13.53
N PRO A 70 5.02 -6.32 -14.13
CA PRO A 70 5.15 -5.08 -13.39
C PRO A 70 3.84 -4.79 -12.64
N THR A 71 3.96 -4.23 -11.45
CA THR A 71 2.81 -3.91 -10.59
C THR A 71 2.92 -2.47 -10.12
N GLN A 72 2.07 -2.05 -9.18
CA GLN A 72 2.18 -0.74 -8.53
C GLN A 72 3.59 -0.45 -7.97
N TYR A 73 4.35 -1.51 -7.67
CA TYR A 73 5.72 -1.40 -7.16
C TYR A 73 6.69 -0.74 -8.15
N LEU A 74 6.52 -0.93 -9.47
CA LEU A 74 7.35 -0.28 -10.48
C LEU A 74 7.30 1.25 -10.33
N PHE A 75 6.10 1.80 -10.22
CA PHE A 75 5.87 3.24 -10.13
C PHE A 75 6.46 3.82 -8.83
N ILE A 76 6.30 3.10 -7.73
CA ILE A 76 6.86 3.49 -6.43
C ILE A 76 8.39 3.45 -6.45
N ASP A 77 8.97 2.37 -6.98
CA ASP A 77 10.43 2.19 -7.01
C ASP A 77 11.07 3.22 -7.97
N TYR A 78 10.40 3.56 -9.08
CA TYR A 78 10.82 4.63 -9.99
C TYR A 78 10.89 5.99 -9.29
N MET A 79 9.81 6.39 -8.60
CA MET A 79 9.79 7.64 -7.85
C MET A 79 10.81 7.65 -6.71
N TYR A 80 11.02 6.51 -6.05
CA TYR A 80 12.04 6.38 -5.01
C TYR A 80 13.43 6.66 -5.55
N HIS A 81 13.80 6.00 -6.66
CA HIS A 81 15.11 6.15 -7.28
C HIS A 81 15.34 7.54 -7.88
N LYS A 82 14.27 8.26 -8.25
CA LYS A 82 14.31 9.70 -8.61
C LYS A 82 14.44 10.65 -7.42
N GLY A 83 14.40 10.16 -6.18
CA GLY A 83 14.45 11.00 -4.99
C GLY A 83 13.16 11.78 -4.72
N LEU A 84 12.02 11.35 -5.28
CA LEU A 84 10.73 12.05 -5.16
C LEU A 84 9.90 11.60 -3.95
N ILE A 85 10.49 10.83 -3.04
CA ILE A 85 9.77 10.26 -1.90
C ILE A 85 10.24 10.91 -0.61
N ILE A 86 9.28 11.24 0.26
CA ILE A 86 9.52 11.82 1.57
C ILE A 86 10.36 10.83 2.39
N ASN A 87 11.57 11.24 2.76
CA ASN A 87 12.48 10.45 3.58
C ASN A 87 12.16 10.59 5.07
N GLU A 88 10.89 10.40 5.44
CA GLU A 88 10.43 10.49 6.81
C GLU A 88 9.60 9.29 7.21
N ARG A 89 9.76 8.87 8.47
CA ARG A 89 8.94 7.82 9.03
C ARG A 89 7.59 8.39 9.44
N ILE A 90 6.54 8.03 8.71
CA ILE A 90 5.17 8.35 9.13
C ILE A 90 4.76 7.42 10.27
N SER A 91 4.30 8.01 11.37
CA SER A 91 3.84 7.26 12.54
C SER A 91 2.53 6.53 12.22
N LYS A 92 2.51 5.21 12.47
CA LYS A 92 1.39 4.35 12.06
C LYS A 92 1.02 3.34 13.14
N GLN A 93 -0.25 2.93 13.14
CA GLN A 93 -0.79 1.85 13.97
C GLN A 93 -1.51 0.83 13.09
N HIS A 94 -1.28 -0.46 13.33
CA HIS A 94 -1.91 -1.55 12.59
C HIS A 94 -2.72 -2.40 13.56
N PHE A 95 -3.95 -2.70 13.18
CA PHE A 95 -4.84 -3.62 13.87
C PHE A 95 -5.19 -4.76 12.93
N SER A 96 -5.05 -5.98 13.44
CA SER A 96 -5.73 -7.16 12.88
C SER A 96 -7.01 -7.36 13.66
N ALA A 97 -8.16 -7.31 12.98
CA ALA A 97 -9.47 -7.41 13.60
C ALA A 97 -9.68 -8.75 14.35
N ALA A 98 -9.04 -9.83 13.90
CA ALA A 98 -9.05 -11.11 14.59
C ALA A 98 -8.37 -11.08 15.98
N VAL A 99 -7.40 -10.18 16.19
CA VAL A 99 -6.57 -10.18 17.41
C VAL A 99 -6.83 -8.97 18.29
N ALA A 100 -7.05 -7.80 17.68
CA ALA A 100 -7.30 -6.56 18.40
C ALA A 100 -8.68 -6.58 19.04
N SER A 101 -8.76 -6.13 20.30
CA SER A 101 -10.06 -5.88 20.93
C SER A 101 -10.74 -4.67 20.28
N ILE A 102 -12.07 -4.68 20.26
CA ILE A 102 -12.84 -3.62 19.61
C ILE A 102 -12.64 -2.27 20.32
N GLU A 103 -12.47 -2.27 21.65
CA GLU A 103 -12.24 -1.07 22.46
C GLU A 103 -10.91 -0.39 22.10
N ARG A 104 -9.87 -1.17 21.76
CA ARG A 104 -8.59 -0.61 21.30
C ARG A 104 -8.71 0.07 19.96
N ILE A 105 -9.53 -0.48 19.06
CA ILE A 105 -9.79 0.10 17.74
C ILE A 105 -10.63 1.37 17.88
N GLU A 106 -11.71 1.33 18.66
CA GLU A 106 -12.54 2.53 18.94
C GLU A 106 -11.73 3.66 19.54
N ARG A 107 -10.89 3.37 20.55
CA ARG A 107 -10.01 4.38 21.15
C ARG A 107 -9.05 4.98 20.13
N ALA A 108 -8.54 4.18 19.20
CA ALA A 108 -7.66 4.68 18.15
C ALA A 108 -8.40 5.58 17.14
N ILE A 109 -9.69 5.31 16.86
CA ILE A 109 -10.53 6.17 16.01
C ILE A 109 -10.87 7.48 16.72
N LEU A 110 -11.35 7.40 17.96
CA LEU A 110 -11.83 8.55 18.73
C LEU A 110 -10.69 9.47 19.18
N SER A 111 -9.53 8.90 19.49
CA SER A 111 -8.36 9.62 20.01
C SER A 111 -7.06 9.12 19.37
N PRO A 112 -6.85 9.41 18.07
CA PRO A 112 -5.71 8.89 17.32
C PRO A 112 -4.39 9.43 17.87
N ARG A 113 -3.47 8.53 18.20
CA ARG A 113 -2.09 8.87 18.63
C ARG A 113 -1.06 8.76 17.50
N ARG A 114 -1.47 8.27 16.34
CA ARG A 114 -0.62 8.04 15.16
C ARG A 114 -1.26 8.73 13.96
N ARG A 115 -0.43 9.14 13.00
CA ARG A 115 -0.90 9.81 11.77
C ARG A 115 -1.70 8.88 10.87
N LEU A 116 -1.44 7.57 10.94
CA LEU A 116 -2.13 6.57 10.14
C LEU A 116 -2.59 5.39 11.00
N ILE A 117 -3.81 4.92 10.75
CA ILE A 117 -4.40 3.75 11.38
C ILE A 117 -4.86 2.81 10.26
N CYS A 118 -4.40 1.57 10.30
CA CYS A 118 -4.82 0.51 9.39
C CYS A 118 -5.54 -0.57 10.20
N ILE A 119 -6.77 -0.88 9.83
CA ILE A 119 -7.60 -1.93 10.45
C ILE A 119 -7.88 -2.96 9.36
N ASN A 120 -7.42 -4.20 9.53
CA ASN A 120 -7.61 -5.27 8.55
C ASN A 120 -8.55 -6.33 9.12
N ASP A 121 -9.57 -6.69 8.35
CA ASP A 121 -10.60 -7.69 8.62
C ASP A 121 -10.13 -9.11 8.24
N VAL A 122 -9.03 -9.55 8.85
CA VAL A 122 -8.45 -10.87 8.54
C VAL A 122 -9.06 -11.94 9.45
N LYS A 123 -9.64 -13.01 8.86
CA LYS A 123 -10.11 -14.21 9.58
C LYS A 123 -11.10 -13.93 10.73
N LEU A 124 -12.14 -13.14 10.46
CA LEU A 124 -13.21 -12.90 11.42
C LEU A 124 -14.29 -13.98 11.31
N SER A 125 -14.92 -14.36 12.43
CA SER A 125 -16.24 -14.99 12.37
C SER A 125 -17.29 -13.96 11.97
N ASP A 126 -18.43 -14.41 11.46
CA ASP A 126 -19.51 -13.52 11.02
C ASP A 126 -20.03 -12.66 12.18
N GLU A 127 -20.19 -13.24 13.37
CA GLU A 127 -20.65 -12.51 14.56
C GLU A 127 -19.65 -11.41 14.95
N ARG A 128 -18.36 -11.74 14.94
CA ARG A 128 -17.30 -10.76 15.25
C ARG A 128 -17.22 -9.68 14.17
N TYR A 129 -17.41 -10.04 12.91
CA TYR A 129 -17.47 -9.07 11.82
C TYR A 129 -18.63 -8.09 12.02
N VAL A 130 -19.85 -8.59 12.30
CA VAL A 130 -21.03 -7.75 12.52
C VAL A 130 -20.80 -6.79 13.69
N GLU A 131 -20.31 -7.28 14.83
CA GLU A 131 -20.06 -6.43 15.99
C GLU A 131 -18.96 -5.40 15.74
N MET A 132 -17.85 -5.81 15.11
CA MET A 132 -16.76 -4.88 14.79
C MET A 132 -17.21 -3.81 13.80
N ASN A 133 -17.95 -4.19 12.75
CA ASN A 133 -18.48 -3.25 11.76
C ASN A 133 -19.39 -2.20 12.41
N ARG A 134 -20.33 -2.64 13.26
CA ARG A 134 -21.23 -1.75 14.00
C ARG A 134 -20.47 -0.75 14.87
N ARG A 135 -19.52 -1.25 15.66
CA ARG A 135 -18.75 -0.44 16.63
C ARG A 135 -17.76 0.51 15.95
N VAL A 136 -17.09 0.06 14.89
CA VAL A 136 -16.19 0.90 14.08
C VAL A 136 -16.97 2.04 13.44
N LYS A 137 -18.11 1.75 12.81
CA LYS A 137 -18.99 2.80 12.25
C LYS A 137 -19.42 3.79 13.33
N ALA A 138 -19.96 3.33 14.44
CA ALA A 138 -20.36 4.20 15.55
C ALA A 138 -19.19 5.06 16.10
N ALA A 139 -17.95 4.55 16.09
CA ALA A 139 -16.78 5.35 16.46
C ALA A 139 -16.46 6.44 15.41
N PHE A 140 -16.60 6.15 14.11
CA PHE A 140 -16.43 7.15 13.06
C PHE A 140 -17.52 8.22 13.10
N GLU A 141 -18.80 7.86 13.24
CA GLU A 141 -19.91 8.81 13.38
C GLU A 141 -19.72 9.74 14.59
N ARG A 142 -19.27 9.19 15.73
CA ARG A 142 -18.94 10.02 16.91
C ARG A 142 -17.77 10.97 16.67
N ARG A 143 -16.77 10.57 15.87
CA ARG A 143 -15.56 11.36 15.61
C ARG A 143 -15.77 12.40 14.51
N PHE A 144 -16.62 12.10 13.55
CA PHE A 144 -16.95 12.89 12.37
C PHE A 144 -18.48 12.93 12.23
N PRO A 145 -19.17 13.75 13.04
CA PRO A 145 -20.64 13.78 13.10
C PRO A 145 -21.27 14.37 11.84
N ASP A 146 -20.54 15.22 11.11
CA ASP A 146 -20.99 15.80 9.87
C ASP A 146 -20.75 14.82 8.72
N LYS A 147 -21.82 14.47 8.02
CA LYS A 147 -21.74 13.61 6.83
C LYS A 147 -20.82 14.24 5.79
N SER A 148 -19.99 13.41 5.18
CA SER A 148 -19.23 13.80 4.00
C SER A 148 -20.17 14.17 2.86
N LYS A 149 -19.77 15.15 2.03
CA LYS A 149 -20.49 15.49 0.78
C LYS A 149 -20.63 14.32 -0.22
N TYR A 150 -19.90 13.23 0.00
CA TYR A 150 -19.94 12.01 -0.80
C TYR A 150 -20.88 10.94 -0.21
N GLU A 151 -21.36 11.13 1.01
CA GLU A 151 -22.38 10.27 1.59
C GLU A 151 -23.73 10.69 1.01
N LYS A 152 -24.33 9.80 0.21
CA LYS A 152 -25.67 10.03 -0.31
C LYS A 152 -26.66 10.13 0.87
N PRO A 153 -27.71 10.97 0.74
CA PRO A 153 -28.77 11.04 1.74
C PRO A 153 -29.40 9.68 2.01
#